data_AF-A0A6G3X7D6-F1
#
_entry.id   AF-A0A6G3X7D6-F1
#
_cell.length_a   1.000
_cell.length_b   1.000
_cell.length_c   1.000
_cell.angle_alpha   90.00
_cell.angle_beta   90.00
_cell.angle_gamma   90.00
#
_symmetry.space_group_name_H-M   'P 1'
#
loop_
_entity.id
_entity.type
_entity.pdbx_description
1 polymer ?
#
loop_
_entity_poly.entity_id
_entity_poly.type
_entity_poly.pdbx_seq_one_letter_code
_entity_poly.pdbx_strand_id
1 'polypeptide(L)' 'CTLRDWFDRPEADPPGWYGALGDEVAGPALRAMHADPAHPWTTAELASRAGVSRTTLAKRFTELVGD' A
#
# COMPACT_ATOMS: atom_id res chain seq x y z
N CYS A 1 -8.22 6.74 21.65
CA CYS A 1 -7.67 5.64 20.83
C CYS A 1 -7.23 6.20 19.49
N THR A 2 -6.01 6.73 19.42
CA THR A 2 -5.45 7.19 18.14
C THR A 2 -4.64 6.05 17.54
N LEU A 3 -4.50 6.03 16.21
CA LEU A 3 -3.75 5.01 15.46
C LEU A 3 -2.36 4.70 16.08
N ARG A 4 -1.77 5.66 16.82
CA ARG A 4 -0.46 5.54 17.49
C ARG A 4 -0.44 4.51 18.64
N ASP A 5 -1.49 4.41 19.46
CA ASP A 5 -1.54 3.45 20.58
C ASP A 5 -1.53 1.98 20.13
N TRP A 6 -1.91 1.74 18.87
CA TRP A 6 -1.93 0.40 18.28
C TRP A 6 -0.54 -0.01 17.77
N PHE A 7 0.29 0.95 17.33
CA PHE A 7 1.66 0.72 16.87
C PHE A 7 2.66 0.40 17.99
N ASP A 8 2.37 0.75 19.24
CA ASP A 8 3.24 0.48 20.40
C ASP A 8 3.09 -0.95 20.96
N ARG A 9 2.28 -1.81 20.33
CA ARG A 9 2.08 -3.20 20.78
C ARG A 9 3.02 -4.15 20.04
N PRO A 10 3.97 -4.81 20.72
CA PRO A 10 4.92 -5.71 20.09
C PRO A 10 4.27 -6.98 19.49
N GLU A 11 3.03 -7.32 19.87
CA GLU A 11 2.25 -8.41 19.26
C GLU A 11 1.26 -7.96 18.17
N ALA A 12 1.23 -6.67 17.81
CA ALA A 12 0.42 -6.21 16.67
C ALA A 12 1.17 -6.52 15.38
N ASP A 13 0.83 -7.62 14.72
CA ASP A 13 1.28 -7.88 13.36
C ASP A 13 0.88 -6.67 12.51
N PRO A 14 1.83 -5.90 11.95
CA PRO A 14 1.49 -4.74 11.14
C PRO A 14 0.55 -5.24 10.04
N PRO A 15 -0.58 -4.56 9.81
CA PRO A 15 -1.56 -5.05 8.84
C PRO A 15 -0.85 -5.18 7.48
N GLY A 16 -1.20 -6.14 6.64
CA GLY A 16 -0.44 -6.45 5.41
C GLY A 16 -0.14 -5.22 4.52
N TRP A 17 -1.00 -4.20 4.58
CA TRP A 17 -0.79 -2.89 3.92
C TRP A 17 0.34 -2.03 4.50
N TYR A 18 0.75 -2.24 5.74
CA TYR A 18 1.90 -1.56 6.37
C TYR A 18 3.22 -2.23 5.98
N GLY A 19 3.25 -3.56 5.82
CA GLY A 19 4.37 -4.25 5.15
C GLY A 19 4.55 -3.80 3.70
N ALA A 20 3.44 -3.44 3.03
CA ALA A 20 3.44 -2.92 1.67
C ALA A 20 4.13 -1.55 1.50
N LEU A 21 4.37 -0.78 2.58
CA LEU A 21 5.18 0.46 2.51
C LEU A 21 6.67 0.17 2.22
N GLY A 22 7.14 -1.04 2.57
CA GLY A 22 8.47 -1.54 2.24
C GLY A 22 8.56 -2.28 0.90
N ASP A 23 7.42 -2.55 0.25
CA ASP A 23 7.39 -3.21 -1.05
C ASP A 23 7.79 -2.22 -2.15
N GLU A 24 8.72 -2.61 -3.03
CA GLU A 24 9.22 -1.76 -4.11
C GLU A 24 8.12 -1.40 -5.13
N VAL A 25 7.04 -2.18 -5.20
CA VAL A 25 5.93 -2.00 -6.15
C VAL A 25 4.74 -1.31 -5.49
N ALA A 26 4.28 -1.79 -4.34
CA ALA A 26 3.12 -1.23 -3.64
C ALA A 26 3.46 0.03 -2.85
N GLY A 27 4.70 0.18 -2.36
CA GLY A 27 5.13 1.33 -1.56
C GLY A 27 4.97 2.68 -2.27
N PRO A 28 5.47 2.85 -3.51
CA PRO A 28 5.26 4.08 -4.29
C PRO A 28 3.78 4.37 -4.56
N ALA A 29 2.97 3.35 -4.85
CA ALA A 29 1.53 3.47 -5.07
C ALA A 29 0.81 3.96 -3.79
N LEU A 30 1.09 3.33 -2.65
CA LEU A 30 0.51 3.70 -1.35
C LEU A 30 0.91 5.11 -0.93
N ARG A 31 2.19 5.49 -1.09
CA ARG A 31 2.64 6.87 -0.84
C ARG A 31 1.87 7.88 -1.69
N ALA A 32 1.60 7.56 -2.94
CA ALA A 32 0.85 8.44 -3.83
C ALA A 32 -0.61 8.61 -3.38
N MET A 33 -1.27 7.51 -2.99
CA MET A 33 -2.63 7.54 -2.43
C MET A 33 -2.71 8.33 -1.12
N HIS A 34 -1.70 8.21 -0.25
CA HIS A 34 -1.63 8.98 0.99
C HIS A 34 -1.31 10.47 0.77
N ALA A 35 -0.55 10.80 -0.27
CA ALA A 35 -0.21 12.18 -0.59
C ALA A 35 -1.39 12.98 -1.15
N ASP A 36 -2.27 12.33 -1.93
CA ASP A 36 -3.49 12.95 -2.45
C ASP A 36 -4.68 11.99 -2.36
N PRO A 37 -5.36 11.91 -1.21
CA PRO A 37 -6.50 11.02 -1.02
C PRO A 37 -7.76 11.49 -1.76
N ALA A 38 -7.81 12.74 -2.25
CA ALA A 38 -8.95 13.27 -3.00
C ALA A 38 -8.86 12.94 -4.50
N HIS A 39 -7.67 12.57 -4.99
CA HIS A 39 -7.48 12.15 -6.37
C HIS A 39 -8.12 10.77 -6.63
N PRO A 40 -8.91 10.61 -7.72
CA PRO A 40 -9.51 9.34 -8.09
C PRO A 40 -8.47 8.40 -8.73
N TRP A 41 -7.62 7.81 -7.89
CA TRP A 41 -6.55 6.93 -8.32
C TRP A 41 -7.04 5.74 -9.14
N THR A 42 -6.50 5.59 -10.34
CA THR A 42 -6.67 4.38 -11.14
C THR A 42 -5.51 3.40 -10.93
N THR A 43 -5.77 2.11 -11.12
CA THR A 43 -4.73 1.06 -11.09
C THR A 43 -3.64 1.32 -12.12
N ALA A 44 -3.96 1.98 -13.24
CA ALA A 44 -3.01 2.36 -14.28
C ALA A 44 -2.02 3.44 -13.82
N GLU A 45 -2.53 4.49 -13.17
CA GLU A 45 -1.70 5.57 -12.63
C GLU A 45 -0.80 5.10 -11.50
N LEU A 46 -1.33 4.24 -10.62
CA LEU A 46 -0.55 3.64 -9.54
C LEU A 46 0.56 2.74 -10.10
N ALA A 47 0.27 1.95 -11.13
CA ALA A 47 1.26 1.08 -11.76
C ALA A 47 2.35 1.88 -12.46
N SER A 48 1.97 2.98 -13.12
CA SER A 48 2.92 3.92 -13.72
C SER A 48 3.83 4.57 -12.69
N ARG A 49 3.30 4.94 -11.51
CA ARG A 49 4.11 5.52 -10.43
C ARG A 49 5.01 4.49 -9.74
N ALA A 50 4.60 3.23 -9.73
CA ALA A 50 5.40 2.10 -9.24
C ALA A 50 6.40 1.57 -10.27
N GLY A 51 6.39 2.05 -11.51
CA GLY A 51 7.30 1.59 -12.57
C GLY A 51 7.03 0.15 -13.05
N VAL A 52 5.81 -0.36 -12.84
CA VAL A 52 5.43 -1.73 -13.19
C VAL A 52 4.22 -1.80 -14.12
N SER A 53 3.93 -2.99 -14.63
CA SER A 53 2.70 -3.24 -15.37
C SER A 53 1.47 -3.24 -14.44
N ARG A 54 0.30 -2.92 -14.98
CA ARG A 54 -0.99 -3.01 -14.27
C ARG A 54 -1.23 -4.39 -13.64
N THR A 55 -0.86 -5.44 -14.37
CA THR A 55 -1.02 -6.83 -13.92
C THR A 55 -0.08 -7.17 -12.77
N THR A 56 1.16 -6.67 -12.81
CA THR A 56 2.13 -6.81 -11.71
C THR A 56 1.61 -6.12 -10.46
N LEU A 57 1.11 -4.89 -10.60
CA LEU A 57 0.54 -4.16 -9.46
C LEU A 57 -0.68 -4.89 -8.89
N ALA A 58 -1.61 -5.35 -9.74
CA ALA A 58 -2.81 -6.06 -9.29
C ALA A 58 -2.48 -7.35 -8.51
N LYS A 59 -1.52 -8.15 -9.03
CA LYS A 59 -1.06 -9.36 -8.32
C LYS A 59 -0.47 -9.02 -6.95
N ARG A 60 0.43 -8.03 -6.89
CA ARG A 60 1.03 -7.59 -5.62
C ARG A 60 -0.01 -7.06 -4.64
N PHE A 61 -0.99 -6.31 -5.12
CA PHE A 61 -2.08 -5.82 -4.27
C PHE A 61 -2.94 -6.97 -3.73
N THR A 62 -3.26 -7.98 -4.55
CA THR A 62 -3.94 -9.20 -4.07
C THR A 62 -3.09 -9.97 -3.07
N GLU A 63 -1.79 -10.09 -3.28
CA GLU A 63 -0.86 -10.77 -2.36
C GLU A 63 -0.70 -10.01 -1.02
N LEU A 64 -0.80 -8.68 -1.02
CA LEU A 64 -0.61 -7.83 0.17
C LEU A 64 -1.90 -7.56 0.95
N VAL A 65 -3.06 -7.62 0.28
CA VAL A 65 -4.39 -7.40 0.88
C VAL A 65 -5.11 -8.73 1.15
N GLY A 66 -4.69 -9.82 0.52
CA GLY A 66 -5.26 -11.15 0.67
C GLY A 66 -4.60 -11.98 1.76
N ASP A 67 -4.73 -11.55 3.02
CA ASP A 67 -4.84 -12.36 4.25
C ASP A 67 -5.33 -11.47 5.40
#